data_AF-A0AB38U5U1-F1
#
_entry.id   AF-A0AB38U5U1-F1
#
_cell.length_a   1.000
_cell.length_b   1.000
_cell.length_c   1.000
_cell.angle_alpha   90.00
_cell.angle_beta   90.00
_cell.angle_gamma   90.00
#
_symmetry.space_group_name_H-M   'P 1'
#
loop_
_entity.id
_entity.type
_entity.pdbx_description
1 polymer ?
#
loop_
_entity_poly.entity_id
_entity_poly.type
_entity_poly.pdbx_seq_one_letter_code
_entity_poly.pdbx_strand_id
1 'polypeptide(L)'
;MSESKRQWTPGPWELAPWGDLIGSNGDKVVFAGDGFSIGSRSNSTWKANGDVAKVAPELAEALQAMCSQWESICDIKGWDVQASAEYRAARAALAKAGA
;
A
#
# COMPACT_ATOMS: atom_id res chain seq x y z
N MET A 1 -9.49 13.99 25.42
CA MET A 1 -9.54 12.68 24.75
C MET A 1 -8.21 12.49 24.07
N SER A 2 -7.42 11.49 24.48
CA SER A 2 -6.10 11.22 23.91
C SER A 2 -6.27 10.87 22.43
N GLU A 3 -5.56 11.57 21.55
CA GLU A 3 -5.38 11.14 20.17
C GLU A 3 -4.67 9.78 20.23
N SER A 4 -5.45 8.70 20.12
CA SER A 4 -4.88 7.43 19.75
C SER A 4 -4.22 7.66 18.40
N LYS A 5 -2.88 7.65 18.39
CA LYS A 5 -2.09 7.58 17.16
C LYS A 5 -2.78 6.53 16.30
N ARG A 6 -3.42 6.93 15.20
CA ARG A 6 -4.13 6.01 14.32
C ARG A 6 -3.08 5.00 13.87
N GLN A 7 -3.15 3.81 14.46
CA GLN A 7 -2.15 2.79 14.28
C GLN A 7 -2.29 2.31 12.85
N TRP A 8 -1.24 2.56 12.05
CA TRP A 8 -1.15 2.01 10.71
C TRP A 8 -1.33 0.49 10.82
N THR A 9 -2.31 -0.03 10.10
CA THR A 9 -2.54 -1.47 10.00
C THR A 9 -1.89 -1.92 8.70
N PRO A 10 -0.69 -2.53 8.72
CA PRO A 10 -0.08 -3.05 7.50
C PRO A 10 -1.00 -4.11 6.89
N GLY A 11 -1.13 -4.11 5.57
CA GLY A 11 -1.87 -5.16 4.87
C GLY A 11 -1.02 -6.42 4.62
N PRO A 12 -1.51 -7.38 3.82
CA PRO A 12 -2.77 -7.35 3.09
C PRO A 12 -4.00 -7.30 3.99
N TRP A 13 -5.06 -6.65 3.50
CA TRP A 13 -6.32 -6.51 4.21
C TRP A 13 -7.39 -7.38 3.59
N GLU A 14 -8.35 -7.82 4.40
CA GLU A 14 -9.52 -8.56 3.92
C GLU A 14 -10.71 -7.62 3.80
N LEU A 15 -11.58 -7.85 2.80
CA LEU A 15 -12.86 -7.17 2.72
C LEU A 15 -13.89 -7.97 3.51
N ALA A 16 -14.34 -7.43 4.63
CA ALA A 16 -15.41 -8.05 5.38
C ALA A 16 -16.70 -8.09 4.54
N PRO A 17 -17.63 -9.01 4.86
CA PRO A 17 -18.94 -9.08 4.18
C PRO A 17 -19.72 -7.77 4.18
N TRP A 18 -19.44 -6.85 5.11
CA TRP A 18 -20.04 -5.53 5.22
C TRP A 18 -19.30 -4.39 4.51
N GLY A 19 -18.21 -4.68 3.79
CA GLY A 19 -17.51 -3.72 2.92
C GLY A 19 -16.39 -2.93 3.59
N ASP A 20 -16.07 -3.22 4.85
CA ASP A 20 -14.90 -2.66 5.53
C ASP A 20 -13.64 -3.46 5.22
N LEU A 21 -12.49 -2.79 5.17
CA LEU A 21 -11.18 -3.44 5.17
C LEU A 21 -10.77 -3.79 6.60
N ILE A 22 -10.36 -5.04 6.81
CA ILE A 22 -9.98 -5.59 8.11
C ILE A 22 -8.52 -6.03 8.03
N GLY A 23 -7.74 -5.68 9.06
CA GLY A 23 -6.36 -6.14 9.23
C GLY A 23 -6.28 -7.59 9.70
N SER A 24 -5.09 -8.17 9.61
CA SER A 24 -4.80 -9.54 10.10
C SER A 24 -5.05 -9.73 11.60
N ASN A 25 -5.10 -8.64 12.36
CA ASN A 25 -5.43 -8.62 13.79
C ASN A 25 -6.94 -8.50 14.07
N GLY A 26 -7.78 -8.46 13.04
CA GLY A 26 -9.24 -8.28 13.15
C GLY A 26 -9.69 -6.83 13.31
N ASP A 27 -8.77 -5.87 13.35
CA ASP A 27 -9.12 -4.45 13.48
C ASP A 27 -9.57 -3.86 12.16
N LYS A 28 -10.53 -2.92 12.22
CA LYS A 28 -10.94 -2.14 11.07
C LYS A 28 -9.83 -1.19 10.63
N VAL A 29 -9.46 -1.26 9.35
CA VAL A 29 -8.53 -0.31 8.75
C VAL A 29 -9.26 1.01 8.59
N VAL A 30 -8.77 2.05 9.28
CA VAL A 30 -9.21 3.43 9.05
C VAL A 30 -8.47 3.95 7.83
N PHE A 31 -8.95 3.55 6.64
CA PHE A 31 -8.49 4.17 5.41
C PHE A 31 -9.03 5.61 5.37
N ALA A 32 -8.18 6.60 5.09
CA ALA A 32 -8.60 7.98 4.84
C ALA A 32 -9.27 8.07 3.45
N GLY A 33 -10.34 7.30 3.26
CA GLY A 33 -11.22 7.36 2.11
C GLY A 33 -12.59 7.75 2.61
N ASP A 34 -13.03 8.95 2.24
CA ASP A 34 -14.43 9.35 2.42
C ASP A 34 -15.32 8.26 1.78
N GLY A 35 -16.16 7.60 2.59
CA GLY A 35 -17.19 6.68 2.06
C GLY A 35 -17.10 5.18 2.39
N PHE A 36 -16.12 4.67 3.14
CA PHE A 36 -16.18 3.28 3.65
C PHE A 36 -17.11 3.16 4.86
N SER A 37 -18.42 3.30 4.63
CA SER A 37 -19.48 3.02 5.61
C SER A 37 -20.50 2.03 5.05
N ILE A 38 -21.25 1.39 5.97
CA ILE A 38 -22.18 0.25 5.81
C ILE A 38 -23.17 0.31 4.63
N GLY A 39 -23.34 1.46 3.95
CA GLY A 39 -24.12 1.60 2.72
C GLY A 39 -23.39 1.25 1.40
N SER A 40 -22.13 0.81 1.46
CA SER A 40 -21.20 0.73 0.32
C SER A 40 -21.35 -0.46 -0.63
N ARG A 41 -22.16 -1.47 -0.28
CA ARG A 41 -22.18 -2.77 -0.97
C ARG A 41 -22.56 -2.73 -2.46
N SER A 42 -23.27 -1.68 -2.91
CA SER A 42 -23.74 -1.53 -4.29
C SER A 42 -22.90 -0.58 -5.15
N ASN A 43 -21.89 0.11 -4.58
CA ASN A 43 -21.06 1.03 -5.34
C ASN A 43 -19.82 0.31 -5.89
N SER A 44 -19.83 0.02 -7.19
CA SER A 44 -18.76 -0.70 -7.90
C SER A 44 -17.39 -0.01 -7.80
N THR A 45 -17.36 1.32 -7.76
CA THR A 45 -16.12 2.11 -7.62
C THR A 45 -15.45 1.86 -6.26
N TRP A 46 -16.25 1.76 -5.19
CA TRP A 46 -15.72 1.53 -3.84
C TRP A 46 -15.20 0.11 -3.65
N LYS A 47 -15.87 -0.87 -4.26
CA LYS A 47 -15.37 -2.24 -4.32
C LYS A 47 -14.03 -2.32 -5.06
N ALA A 48 -13.93 -1.67 -6.22
CA ALA A 48 -12.68 -1.62 -6.99
C ALA A 48 -11.54 -0.96 -6.19
N ASN A 49 -11.81 0.14 -5.49
CA ASN A 49 -10.82 0.80 -4.64
C ASN A 49 -10.38 -0.09 -3.47
N GLY A 50 -11.34 -0.79 -2.85
CA GLY A 50 -11.04 -1.78 -1.81
C GLY A 50 -10.16 -2.92 -2.34
N ASP A 51 -10.49 -3.48 -3.51
CA ASP A 51 -9.70 -4.55 -4.13
C ASP A 51 -8.27 -4.10 -4.49
N VAL A 52 -8.08 -2.86 -4.96
CA VAL A 52 -6.74 -2.28 -5.17
C VAL A 52 -5.98 -2.10 -3.86
N ALA A 53 -6.67 -1.66 -2.79
CA ALA A 53 -6.06 -1.48 -1.48
C ALA A 53 -5.57 -2.82 -0.89
N LYS A 54 -6.26 -3.94 -1.15
CA LYS A 54 -5.84 -5.27 -0.65
C LYS A 54 -4.48 -5.69 -1.15
N VAL A 55 -4.17 -5.41 -2.42
CA VAL A 55 -2.93 -5.83 -3.08
C VAL A 55 -1.79 -4.81 -2.93
N ALA A 56 -2.06 -3.66 -2.31
CA ALA A 56 -1.07 -2.60 -2.15
C ALA A 56 0.21 -3.05 -1.41
N PRO A 57 0.15 -3.89 -0.36
CA PRO A 57 1.34 -4.41 0.31
C PRO A 57 2.18 -5.32 -0.60
N GLU A 58 1.55 -6.28 -1.29
CA GLU A 58 2.26 -7.16 -2.23
C GLU A 58 2.88 -6.37 -3.38
N LEU A 59 2.20 -5.31 -3.84
CA LEU A 59 2.75 -4.38 -4.84
C LEU A 59 3.94 -3.59 -4.29
N ALA A 60 3.92 -3.18 -3.02
CA ALA A 60 5.03 -2.51 -2.37
C ALA A 60 6.24 -3.46 -2.21
N GLU A 61 6.02 -4.69 -1.77
CA GLU A 61 7.08 -5.71 -1.67
C GLU A 61 7.70 -6.02 -3.05
N ALA A 62 6.86 -6.20 -4.07
CA ALA A 62 7.32 -6.41 -5.44
C ALA A 62 8.13 -5.22 -5.97
N LEU A 63 7.68 -3.99 -5.71
CA LEU A 63 8.39 -2.78 -6.08
C LEU A 63 9.74 -2.67 -5.34
N GLN A 64 9.79 -3.04 -4.06
CA GLN A 64 11.03 -3.07 -3.28
C GLN A 64 12.03 -4.07 -3.88
N ALA A 65 11.58 -5.28 -4.20
CA ALA A 65 12.42 -6.30 -4.84
C ALA A 65 12.95 -5.83 -6.21
N MET A 66 12.11 -5.17 -7.01
CA MET A 66 12.52 -4.58 -8.29
C MET A 66 13.58 -3.48 -8.11
N CYS A 67 13.41 -2.59 -7.12
CA CYS A 67 14.41 -1.57 -6.79
C CYS A 67 15.75 -2.22 -6.40
N SER A 68 15.75 -3.24 -5.55
CA SER A 68 16.97 -3.94 -5.13
C SER A 68 17.68 -4.67 -6.29
N GLN A 69 16.91 -5.29 -7.19
CA GLN A 69 17.50 -5.91 -8.39
C GLN A 69 18.12 -4.85 -9.31
N TRP A 70 17.46 -3.71 -9.48
CA TRP A 70 17.97 -2.63 -10.32
C TRP A 70 19.25 -2.02 -9.74
N GLU A 71 19.29 -1.75 -8.44
CA GLU A 71 20.50 -1.33 -7.72
C GLU A 71 21.66 -2.30 -7.99
N SER A 72 21.42 -3.61 -7.86
CA SER A 72 22.43 -4.64 -8.11
C SER A 72 22.95 -4.63 -9.56
N ILE A 73 22.06 -4.49 -10.54
CA ILE A 73 22.47 -4.41 -11.96
C ILE A 73 23.28 -3.14 -12.22
N CYS A 74 22.83 -2.00 -11.69
CA CYS A 74 23.53 -0.73 -11.84
C CYS A 74 24.91 -0.76 -11.20
N ASP A 75 25.07 -1.36 -10.01
CA ASP A 75 26.35 -1.53 -9.35
C ASP A 75 27.32 -2.37 -10.21
N ILE A 76 26.87 -3.51 -10.74
CA ILE A 76 27.66 -4.36 -11.65
C ILE A 76 28.07 -3.61 -12.93
N LYS A 77 27.22 -2.70 -13.42
CA LYS A 77 27.46 -1.93 -14.65
C LYS A 77 28.20 -0.61 -14.41
N GLY A 78 28.42 -0.22 -13.15
CA GLY A 78 28.97 1.09 -12.80
C GLY A 78 28.04 2.26 -13.17
N TRP A 79 26.74 2.02 -13.23
CA TRP A 79 25.73 3.04 -13.53
C TRP A 79 25.20 3.66 -12.24
N ASP A 80 24.95 4.96 -12.27
CA ASP A 80 24.26 5.63 -11.16
C ASP A 80 22.74 5.42 -11.27
N VAL A 81 22.21 4.51 -10.44
CA VAL A 81 20.77 4.24 -10.37
C VAL A 81 19.97 5.45 -9.85
N GLN A 82 20.59 6.34 -9.07
CA GLN A 82 19.92 7.53 -8.51
C GLN A 82 19.62 8.58 -9.58
N ALA A 83 20.31 8.53 -10.72
CA ALA A 83 20.03 9.39 -11.87
C ALA A 83 18.65 9.08 -12.50
N SER A 84 18.13 7.84 -12.37
CA SER A 84 16.80 7.48 -12.87
C SER A 84 15.70 8.17 -12.06
N ALA A 85 14.80 8.87 -12.78
CA ALA A 85 13.63 9.50 -12.17
C ALA A 85 12.62 8.46 -11.68
N GLU A 86 12.49 7.36 -12.42
CA GLU A 86 11.60 6.23 -12.12
C GLU A 86 12.03 5.53 -10.84
N TYR A 87 13.33 5.25 -10.68
CA TYR A 87 13.86 4.64 -9.47
C TYR A 87 13.66 5.55 -8.25
N ARG A 88 13.92 6.86 -8.38
CA ARG A 88 13.66 7.82 -7.29
C ARG A 88 12.18 7.89 -6.93
N ALA A 89 11.29 7.87 -7.92
CA ALA A 89 9.84 7.84 -7.68
C ALA A 89 9.41 6.56 -6.96
N ALA A 90 9.96 5.40 -7.36
CA ALA A 90 9.69 4.11 -6.73
C ALA A 90 10.14 4.10 -5.26
N ARG A 91 11.37 4.55 -4.96
CA ARG A 91 11.87 4.66 -3.58
C ARG A 91 11.04 5.63 -2.73
N ALA A 92 10.60 6.75 -3.30
CA ALA A 92 9.71 7.67 -2.62
C ALA A 92 8.32 7.07 -2.35
N ALA A 93 7.80 6.22 -3.25
CA ALA A 93 6.56 5.50 -3.04
C ALA A 93 6.68 4.45 -1.93
N LEU A 94 7.78 3.68 -1.91
CA LEU A 94 8.08 2.71 -0.85
C LEU A 94 8.20 3.38 0.53
N ALA A 95 8.92 4.50 0.60
CA ALA A 95 9.07 5.27 1.84
C ALA A 95 7.72 5.77 2.38
N LYS A 96 6.79 6.15 1.49
CA LYS A 96 5.42 6.53 1.87
C LYS A 96 4.58 5.33 2.32
N ALA A 97 4.83 4.15 1.75
CA ALA A 97 4.18 2.91 2.14
C ALA A 97 4.70 2.34 3.48
N GLY A 98 5.85 2.83 3.97
CA GLY A 98 6.50 2.30 5.17
C GLY A 98 7.21 0.97 4.95
N ALA A 99 7.58 0.68 3.69
CA ALA A 99 8.29 -0.52 3.24
C ALA A 99 9.80 -0.27 3.08
#